data_AF-A0A388NQJ4-F1
#
_entry.id   AF-A0A388NQJ4-F1
#
_cell.length_a   1.000
_cell.length_b   1.000
_cell.length_c   1.000
_cell.angle_alpha   90.00
_cell.angle_beta   90.00
_cell.angle_gamma   90.00
#
_symmetry.space_group_name_H-M   'P 1'
#
loop_
_entity.id
_entity.type
_entity.pdbx_description
1 polymer ?
#
loop_
_entity_poly.entity_id
_entity_poly.type
_entity_poly.pdbx_seq_one_letter_code
_entity_poly.pdbx_strand_id
1 'polypeptide(L)' 'MGVQHPGSYKLLLNTDWLQYGGAGLDAAGELLQAGDEGCHGCEFALSIALPALTVLLLQRSEGTA' A
#
# COMPACT_ATOMS: atom_id res chain seq x y z
N MET A 1 7.56 1.09 4.04
CA MET A 1 8.07 0.83 2.68
C MET A 1 8.29 2.17 1.99
N GLY A 2 9.52 2.49 1.58
CA GLY A 2 9.84 3.76 0.92
C GLY A 2 9.10 3.96 -0.42
N VAL A 3 8.65 5.18 -0.69
CA VAL A 3 8.00 5.60 -1.95
C VAL A 3 8.54 6.95 -2.44
N GLN A 4 8.60 7.14 -3.76
CA GLN A 4 9.24 8.32 -4.36
C GLN A 4 8.43 9.62 -4.26
N HIS A 5 7.14 9.53 -3.96
CA HIS A 5 6.25 10.68 -3.97
C HIS A 5 5.33 10.67 -2.75
N PRO A 6 4.93 11.86 -2.25
CA PRO A 6 3.95 11.94 -1.17
C PRO A 6 2.54 11.65 -1.70
N GLY A 7 1.59 11.57 -0.77
CA GLY A 7 0.16 11.49 -1.06
C GLY A 7 -0.44 10.11 -0.81
N SER A 8 -1.61 9.88 -1.40
CA SER A 8 -2.39 8.68 -1.17
C SER A 8 -2.09 7.59 -2.20
N TYR A 9 -2.07 6.34 -1.77
CA TYR A 9 -1.83 5.16 -2.58
C TYR A 9 -3.02 4.21 -2.46
N LYS A 10 -3.72 3.98 -3.55
CA LYS A 10 -4.84 3.05 -3.64
C LYS A 10 -4.32 1.62 -3.81
N LEU A 11 -4.88 0.69 -3.06
CA LEU A 11 -4.69 -0.74 -3.24
C LEU A 11 -5.50 -1.21 -4.46
N LEU A 12 -4.79 -1.59 -5.52
CA LEU A 12 -5.40 -2.10 -6.75
C LEU A 12 -5.63 -3.61 -6.71
N LEU A 13 -4.69 -4.33 -6.07
CA LEU A 13 -4.75 -5.78 -5.94
C LEU A 13 -4.19 -6.20 -4.59
N ASN A 14 -4.91 -7.07 -3.91
CA ASN A 14 -4.39 -7.89 -2.83
C ASN A 14 -4.67 -9.36 -3.17
N THR A 15 -3.62 -10.15 -3.37
CA THR A 15 -3.78 -11.58 -3.70
C THR A 15 -4.35 -12.40 -2.54
N ASP A 16 -4.42 -11.84 -1.33
CA ASP A 16 -5.02 -12.47 -0.14
C ASP A 16 -6.54 -12.23 -0.02
N TRP A 17 -7.16 -11.49 -0.94
CA TRP A 17 -8.61 -11.28 -0.87
C TRP A 17 -9.40 -12.60 -0.95
N LEU A 18 -10.53 -12.65 -0.25
CA LEU A 18 -11.37 -13.85 -0.12
C LEU A 18 -11.82 -14.42 -1.48
N GLN A 19 -12.09 -13.57 -2.48
CA GLN A 19 -12.47 -14.03 -3.82
C GLN A 19 -11.36 -14.80 -4.56
N TYR A 20 -10.12 -14.71 -4.10
CA TYR A 20 -8.98 -15.47 -4.62
C TYR A 20 -8.61 -16.67 -3.74
N GLY A 21 -9.38 -16.93 -2.67
CA GLY A 21 -9.12 -18.00 -1.71
C GLY A 21 -8.09 -17.66 -0.64
N GLY A 22 -7.72 -16.38 -0.50
CA GLY A 22 -6.85 -15.91 0.58
C GLY A 22 -7.57 -15.79 1.93
N ALA A 23 -6.83 -15.34 2.95
CA ALA A 23 -7.34 -15.19 4.31
C ALA A 23 -8.19 -13.93 4.52
N GLY A 24 -8.23 -13.03 3.54
CA GLY A 24 -8.96 -11.76 3.61
C GLY A 24 -8.34 -10.78 4.59
N LEU A 25 -7.04 -10.89 4.88
CA LEU A 25 -6.37 -9.97 5.77
C LEU A 25 -6.24 -8.61 5.09
N ASP A 26 -6.67 -7.57 5.81
CA ASP A 26 -6.55 -6.20 5.34
C ASP A 26 -5.08 -5.76 5.43
N ALA A 27 -4.55 -5.31 4.30
CA ALA A 27 -3.18 -4.83 4.19
C ALA A 27 -2.96 -3.42 4.79
N ALA A 28 -4.02 -2.79 5.30
CA ALA A 28 -4.14 -1.48 5.97
C ALA A 28 -5.15 -0.51 5.29
N GLY A 29 -6.19 -1.05 4.66
CA GLY A 29 -7.27 -0.33 4.00
C GLY A 29 -7.08 -0.21 2.49
N GLU A 30 -8.13 0.24 1.79
CA GLU A 30 -8.07 0.45 0.33
C GLU A 30 -7.21 1.66 -0.08
N LEU A 31 -6.94 2.58 0.85
CA LEU A 31 -6.21 3.83 0.60
C LEU A 31 -5.19 4.09 1.72
N LEU A 32 -3.91 4.10 1.36
CA LEU A 32 -2.78 4.30 2.27
C LEU A 32 -2.21 5.70 2.11
N GLN A 33 -1.90 6.39 3.20
CA GLN A 33 -1.23 7.69 3.15
C GLN A 33 0.28 7.50 3.33
N ALA A 34 1.07 8.12 2.45
CA ALA A 34 2.51 8.22 2.63
C ALA A 34 2.81 9.24 3.75
N GLY A 35 3.59 8.82 4.75
CA GLY A 35 4.14 9.69 5.78
C GLY A 35 5.54 10.21 5.39
N ASP A 36 5.98 11.24 6.10
CA ASP A 36 7.29 11.91 5.89
C ASP A 36 8.47 11.16 6.52
N GLU A 37 8.24 9.95 7.03
CA GLU A 37 9.24 9.10 7.66
C GLU A 37 10.03 8.35 6.59
N GLY A 38 11.19 8.90 6.20
CA GLY A 38 12.03 8.33 5.15
C GLY A 38 12.44 6.88 5.39
N CYS A 39 12.44 6.07 4.32
CA CYS A 39 12.73 4.63 4.36
C CYS A 39 13.34 4.17 3.03
N HIS A 40 14.31 3.24 3.08
CA HIS A 40 14.94 2.66 1.88
C HIS A 40 15.48 3.69 0.86
N GLY A 41 16.01 4.82 1.35
CA GLY A 41 16.52 5.90 0.49
C GLY A 41 15.44 6.77 -0.17
N CYS A 42 14.18 6.62 0.22
CA CYS A 42 13.08 7.50 -0.17
C CYS A 42 12.75 8.46 0.97
N GLU A 43 12.31 9.68 0.63
CA GLU A 43 11.87 10.69 1.61
C GLU A 43 10.55 10.33 2.29
N PHE A 44 9.67 9.61 1.58
CA PHE A 44 8.35 9.21 2.07
C PHE A 44 8.27 7.71 2.27
N ALA A 45 7.37 7.27 3.15
CA ALA A 45 7.10 5.85 3.34
C ALA A 45 5.62 5.54 3.62
N LEU A 46 5.21 4.34 3.19
CA LEU A 46 3.94 3.74 3.56
C LEU A 46 4.12 2.77 4.73
N SER A 47 3.23 2.84 5.72
CA SER A 47 3.05 1.79 6.74
C SER A 47 2.03 0.79 6.22
N ILE A 48 2.43 -0.47 6.04
CA ILE A 48 1.62 -1.50 5.38
C ILE A 48 1.73 -2.79 6.18
N ALA A 49 0.59 -3.45 6.41
CA ALA A 49 0.58 -4.83 6.86
C ALA A 49 0.68 -5.74 5.62
N LEU A 50 1.73 -6.57 5.56
CA LEU A 50 1.92 -7.54 4.48
C LEU A 50 1.54 -8.94 4.99
N PRO A 51 0.42 -9.53 4.54
CA PRO A 51 0.09 -10.90 4.89
C PRO A 51 1.13 -11.90 4.34
N ALA A 52 1.20 -13.08 4.95
CA ALA A 52 2.14 -14.11 4.54
C ALA A 52 1.83 -14.62 3.12
N LEU A 53 2.87 -14.77 2.28
CA LEU A 53 2.77 -15.26 0.90
C LEU A 53 1.89 -14.40 -0.02
N THR A 54 1.73 -13.11 0.31
CA THR A 54 0.84 -12.19 -0.42
C THR A 54 1.61 -11.17 -1.23
N VAL A 55 1.02 -10.77 -2.36
CA VAL A 55 1.47 -9.64 -3.17
C VAL A 55 0.41 -8.54 -3.15
N LEU A 56 0.87 -7.29 -2.98
CA LEU A 56 0.04 -6.10 -3.07
C LEU A 56 0.46 -5.27 -4.28
N LEU A 57 -0.51 -4.78 -5.06
CA LEU A 57 -0.28 -3.78 -6.10
C LEU A 57 -0.91 -2.46 -5.68
N LEU A 58 -0.10 -1.41 -5.66
CA LEU A 58 -0.47 -0.08 -5.21
C LEU A 58 -0.34 0.91 -6.37
N GLN A 59 -1.28 1.83 -6.47
CA GLN A 59 -1.22 2.95 -7.40
C GLN A 59 -1.35 4.26 -6.64
N ARG A 60 -0.47 5.22 -6.90
CA ARG A 60 -0.65 6.58 -6.38
C ARG A 60 -1.96 7.14 -6.91
N SER A 61 -2.82 7.60 -6.01
CA SER A 61 -4.03 8.33 -6.36
C SER A 61 -3.60 9.76 -6.67
N GLU A 62 -3.67 10.15 -7.94
CA GLU A 62 -3.56 11.56 -8.33
C GLU A 62 -4.77 12.28 -7.73
N GLY A 63 -4.61 12.91 -6.57
CA GLY A 63 -5.55 13.96 -6.19
C GLY A 63 -5.38 15.09 -7.19
N THR A 64 -6.42 15.42 -7.96
CA THR A 64 -6.47 16.73 -8.61
C THR A 64 -6.30 17.78 -7.53
N ALA A 65 -5.23 18.57 -7.66
CA ALA A 65 -4.94 19.74 -6.84
C ALA A 65 -6.12 20.73 -6.83
#